data_AF-A0A2N7S056-F1
#
_entry.id   AF-A0A2N7S056-F1
#
_cell.length_a   1.000
_cell.length_b   1.000
_cell.length_c   1.000
_cell.angle_alpha   90.00
_cell.angle_beta   90.00
_cell.angle_gamma   90.00
#
_symmetry.space_group_name_H-M   'P 1'
#
loop_
_entity.id
_entity.type
_entity.pdbx_description
1 polymer ?
#
loop_
_entity_poly.entity_id
_entity_poly.type
_entity_poly.pdbx_seq_one_letter_code
_entity_poly.pdbx_strand_id
1 'polypeptide(L)'
;MDITIRADGSEISQQYLLECDGEQSTDASTLPDASKACLQLALDPSVITEEIDPQQACTEIYGGPQRAEIEGTLHGDPVNANFSRHNGCAIERWESASFLLGSVNS
;
A
#
# COMPACT_ATOMS: atom_id res chain seq x y z
N MET A 1 11.40 1.62 -2.00
CA MET A 1 10.30 0.66 -2.18
C MET A 1 9.60 0.96 -3.48
N ASP A 2 9.33 -0.08 -4.25
CA ASP A 2 8.56 -0.01 -5.48
C ASP A 2 7.09 -0.30 -5.17
N ILE A 3 6.21 0.58 -5.64
CA ILE A 3 4.76 0.47 -5.45
C ILE A 3 4.13 0.32 -6.83
N THR A 4 3.44 -0.79 -7.05
CA THR A 4 2.79 -1.10 -8.33
C THR A 4 1.29 -1.20 -8.15
N ILE A 5 0.51 -0.50 -8.98
CA ILE A 5 -0.95 -0.47 -8.91
C ILE A 5 -1.56 -0.98 -10.22
N ARG A 6 -2.52 -1.90 -10.09
CA ARG A 6 -3.32 -2.47 -11.18
C ARG A 6 -4.78 -2.10 -10.95
N ALA A 7 -5.23 -1.03 -11.59
CA ALA A 7 -6.59 -0.51 -11.40
C ALA A 7 -7.69 -1.48 -11.88
N ASP A 8 -7.41 -2.27 -12.92
CA ASP A 8 -8.30 -3.31 -13.45
C ASP A 8 -8.03 -4.71 -12.86
N GLY A 9 -7.08 -4.80 -11.91
CA GLY A 9 -6.66 -6.05 -11.27
C GLY A 9 -5.69 -6.91 -12.05
N SER A 10 -5.29 -6.49 -13.26
CA SER A 10 -4.48 -7.29 -14.19
C SER A 10 -3.26 -6.51 -14.68
N GLU A 11 -3.46 -5.41 -15.40
CA GLU A 11 -2.38 -4.66 -16.04
C GLU A 11 -1.84 -3.57 -15.12
N ILE A 12 -0.51 -3.37 -15.14
CA ILE A 12 0.13 -2.31 -14.37
C ILE A 12 -0.32 -0.97 -14.95
N SER A 13 -1.08 -0.23 -14.14
CA SER A 13 -1.62 1.08 -14.51
C SER A 13 -0.75 2.22 -14.00
N GLN A 14 -0.10 2.04 -12.85
CA GLN A 14 0.77 3.03 -12.21
C GLN A 14 1.90 2.32 -11.49
N GLN A 15 3.06 2.96 -11.44
CA GLN A 15 4.23 2.50 -10.70
C GLN A 15 4.94 3.70 -10.08
N TYR A 16 5.33 3.57 -8.82
CA TYR A 16 5.99 4.61 -8.05
C TYR A 16 7.20 4.07 -7.29
N LEU A 17 8.17 4.96 -7.09
CA LEU A 17 9.28 4.78 -6.16
C LEU A 17 8.99 5.61 -4.91
N LEU A 18 9.12 4.98 -3.74
CA LEU A 18 9.16 5.67 -2.45
C LEU A 18 10.48 5.36 -1.75
N GLU A 19 11.24 6.41 -1.47
CA GLU A 19 12.46 6.35 -0.68
C GLU A 19 12.33 7.26 0.54
N CYS A 20 12.51 6.67 1.72
CA CYS A 20 12.44 7.38 2.99
C CYS A 20 13.82 7.39 3.68
N ASP A 21 14.21 8.55 4.19
CA ASP A 21 15.28 8.75 5.17
C ASP A 21 14.64 9.19 6.50
N GLY A 22 14.43 8.21 7.39
CA GLY A 22 13.58 8.41 8.57
C GLY A 22 12.15 8.77 8.16
N GLU A 23 11.64 9.89 8.69
CA GLU A 23 10.30 10.42 8.40
C GLU A 23 10.23 11.21 7.08
N GLN A 24 11.37 11.50 6.45
CA GLN A 24 11.47 12.36 5.28
C GLN A 24 11.56 11.53 4.00
N SER A 25 10.96 12.02 2.92
CA SER A 25 11.15 11.45 1.58
C SER A 25 12.40 12.01 0.91
N THR A 26 13.07 11.21 0.08
CA THR A 26 14.16 11.68 -0.79
C THR A 26 13.62 12.26 -2.10
N ASP A 27 14.46 13.06 -2.80
CA ASP A 27 14.15 13.60 -4.13
C ASP A 27 14.02 12.53 -5.23
N ALA A 28 14.46 11.30 -4.97
CA ALA A 28 14.30 10.19 -5.90
C ALA A 28 12.87 9.61 -5.88
N SER A 29 12.10 9.89 -4.82
CA SER A 29 10.71 9.42 -4.71
C SER A 29 9.84 10.00 -5.82
N THR A 30 9.09 9.13 -6.49
CA THR A 30 8.11 9.52 -7.52
C THR A 30 6.66 9.37 -7.05
N LEU A 31 6.44 8.78 -5.87
CA LEU A 31 5.13 8.69 -5.24
C LEU A 31 4.56 10.11 -4.96
N PRO A 32 3.31 10.41 -5.38
CA PRO A 32 2.64 11.62 -4.97
C PRO A 32 2.58 11.74 -3.43
N ASP A 33 2.83 12.93 -2.90
CA ASP A 33 2.86 13.18 -1.45
C ASP A 33 3.82 12.26 -0.66
N ALA A 34 4.96 11.86 -1.26
CA ALA A 34 5.95 10.97 -0.65
C ALA A 34 6.35 11.36 0.79
N SER A 35 6.47 12.65 1.10
CA SER A 35 6.80 13.12 2.45
C SER A 35 5.72 12.75 3.47
N LYS A 36 4.45 12.81 3.10
CA LYS A 36 3.35 12.36 3.95
C LYS A 36 3.41 10.84 4.12
N ALA A 37 3.72 10.11 3.04
CA ALA A 37 3.83 8.66 3.10
C ALA A 37 4.94 8.18 4.04
N CYS A 38 6.14 8.76 3.96
CA CYS A 38 7.24 8.43 4.88
C CYS A 38 6.89 8.75 6.33
N LEU A 39 6.25 9.90 6.59
CA LEU A 39 5.79 10.24 7.94
C LEU A 39 4.77 9.22 8.49
N GLN A 40 3.80 8.80 7.66
CA GLN A 40 2.82 7.81 8.09
C GLN A 40 3.45 6.44 8.36
N LEU A 41 4.40 6.00 7.52
CA LEU A 41 5.11 4.74 7.72
C LEU A 41 6.02 4.74 8.95
N ALA A 42 6.59 5.88 9.31
CA ALA A 42 7.37 6.02 10.54
C ALA A 42 6.46 5.92 11.79
N LEU A 43 5.20 6.35 11.70
CA LEU A 43 4.22 6.24 12.77
C LEU A 43 3.61 4.84 12.87
N ASP A 44 3.29 4.23 11.73
CA ASP A 44 2.64 2.93 11.65
C ASP A 44 3.18 2.12 10.45
N PRO A 45 4.29 1.39 10.62
CA PRO A 45 4.82 0.51 9.59
C PRO A 45 3.94 -0.74 9.38
N SER A 46 3.04 -1.07 10.33
CA SER A 46 2.24 -2.31 10.31
C SER A 46 1.31 -2.38 9.09
N VAL A 47 0.89 -1.22 8.58
CA VAL A 47 0.11 -1.08 7.32
C VAL A 47 0.70 -1.88 6.15
N ILE A 48 2.04 -1.97 6.05
CA ILE A 48 2.74 -2.67 4.96
C ILE A 48 3.55 -3.88 5.42
N THR A 49 3.64 -4.16 6.73
CA THR A 49 4.41 -5.31 7.24
C THR A 49 3.52 -6.42 7.80
N GLU A 50 2.32 -6.11 8.27
CA GLU A 50 1.37 -7.10 8.78
C GLU A 50 0.51 -7.68 7.67
N GLU A 51 0.16 -8.96 7.77
CA GLU A 51 -0.80 -9.59 6.87
C GLU A 51 -2.19 -9.72 7.52
N ILE A 52 -3.23 -9.83 6.70
CA ILE A 52 -4.57 -10.13 7.21
C ILE A 52 -4.52 -11.56 7.77
N ASP A 53 -4.94 -11.74 9.03
CA ASP A 53 -5.02 -13.08 9.62
C ASP A 53 -5.98 -13.94 8.81
N PRO A 54 -5.56 -15.10 8.27
CA PRO A 54 -6.42 -15.98 7.48
C PRO A 54 -7.62 -16.52 8.27
N GLN A 55 -7.60 -16.46 9.61
CA GLN A 55 -8.71 -16.84 10.47
C GLN A 55 -9.66 -15.69 10.80
N GLN A 56 -9.32 -14.45 10.42
CA GLN A 56 -10.18 -13.29 10.65
C GLN A 56 -11.47 -13.43 9.82
N ALA A 57 -12.62 -13.26 10.47
CA ALA A 57 -13.88 -13.20 9.78
C ALA A 57 -14.00 -11.86 9.02
N CYS A 58 -14.14 -11.93 7.70
CA CYS A 58 -14.28 -10.78 6.82
C CYS A 58 -15.66 -10.78 6.15
N THR A 59 -16.18 -9.60 5.81
CA THR A 59 -17.41 -9.53 5.02
C THR A 59 -17.12 -9.91 3.56
N GLU A 60 -18.06 -10.57 2.89
CA GLU A 60 -17.94 -10.96 1.48
C GLU A 60 -18.29 -9.80 0.52
N ILE A 61 -17.98 -8.56 0.91
CA ILE A 61 -18.22 -7.37 0.10
C ILE A 61 -17.06 -7.20 -0.87
N TYR A 62 -17.37 -7.28 -2.15
CA TYR A 62 -16.42 -7.00 -3.21
C TYR A 62 -16.31 -5.49 -3.46
N GLY A 63 -15.13 -4.91 -3.22
CA GLY A 63 -14.86 -3.48 -3.37
C GLY A 63 -14.40 -3.08 -4.77
N GLY A 64 -13.88 -4.02 -5.55
CA GLY A 64 -13.45 -3.81 -6.93
C GLY A 64 -12.23 -4.65 -7.32
N PRO A 65 -11.80 -4.57 -8.59
CA PRO A 65 -10.73 -5.43 -9.10
C PRO A 65 -9.34 -4.94 -8.72
N GLN A 66 -9.22 -3.73 -8.13
CA GLN A 66 -7.94 -3.10 -7.88
C GLN A 66 -7.01 -4.00 -7.07
N ARG A 67 -5.74 -4.03 -7.49
CA ARG A 67 -4.64 -4.68 -6.79
C ARG A 67 -3.46 -3.74 -6.68
N ALA A 68 -2.68 -3.90 -5.62
CA ALA A 68 -1.40 -3.24 -5.51
C ALA A 68 -0.37 -4.14 -4.83
N GLU A 69 0.89 -3.85 -5.09
CA GLU A 69 2.04 -4.59 -4.58
C GLU A 69 3.10 -3.57 -4.14
N ILE A 70 3.70 -3.80 -2.98
CA ILE A 70 4.78 -2.98 -2.44
C ILE A 70 5.95 -3.91 -2.12
N GLU A 71 7.09 -3.65 -2.75
CA GLU A 71 8.31 -4.43 -2.54
C GLU A 71 9.49 -3.50 -2.18
N GLY A 72 10.43 -4.02 -1.39
CA GLY A 72 11.70 -3.35 -1.10
C GLY A 72 12.06 -3.42 0.38
N THR A 73 12.51 -2.30 0.94
CA THR A 73 12.87 -2.20 2.35
C THR A 73 12.34 -0.92 2.98
N LEU A 74 11.94 -1.00 4.25
CA LEU A 74 11.62 0.13 5.11
C LEU A 74 12.48 0.03 6.37
N HIS A 75 13.30 1.05 6.65
CA HIS A 75 14.25 1.06 7.78
C HIS A 75 15.17 -0.17 7.87
N GLY A 76 15.46 -0.82 6.74
CA GLY A 76 16.30 -2.02 6.65
C GLY A 76 15.52 -3.34 6.73
N ASP A 77 14.24 -3.30 7.11
CA ASP A 77 13.38 -4.47 7.13
C ASP A 77 12.78 -4.72 5.74
N PRO A 78 12.75 -5.99 5.26
CA PRO A 78 12.16 -6.32 3.97
C PRO A 78 10.65 -6.11 3.99
N VAL A 79 10.13 -5.51 2.92
CA VAL A 79 8.70 -5.34 2.68
C VAL A 79 8.33 -6.14 1.44
N ASN A 80 7.30 -6.97 1.57
CA ASN A 80 6.58 -7.60 0.46
C ASN A 80 5.11 -7.64 0.84
N ALA A 81 4.35 -6.63 0.39
CA ALA A 81 2.97 -6.44 0.77
C ALA A 81 2.05 -6.47 -0.45
N ASN A 82 1.00 -7.28 -0.37
CA ASN A 82 0.03 -7.47 -1.42
C ASN A 82 -1.34 -6.94 -0.97
N PHE A 83 -1.93 -6.08 -1.80
CA PHE A 83 -3.21 -5.43 -1.53
C PHE A 83 -4.22 -5.80 -2.61
N SER A 84 -5.47 -5.97 -2.17
CA SER A 84 -6.61 -6.20 -3.03
C SER A 84 -7.87 -5.66 -2.35
N ARG A 85 -9.00 -5.66 -3.05
CA ARG A 85 -10.28 -5.18 -2.51
C ARG A 85 -11.38 -6.23 -2.65
N HIS A 86 -11.04 -7.50 -2.41
CA HIS A 86 -11.93 -8.64 -2.69
C HIS A 86 -12.94 -8.95 -1.57
N ASN A 87 -12.68 -8.50 -0.35
CA ASN A 87 -13.55 -8.68 0.82
C ASN A 87 -13.40 -7.46 1.77
N GLY A 88 -14.19 -7.42 2.86
CA GLY A 88 -14.21 -6.31 3.80
C GLY A 88 -12.86 -5.98 4.44
N CYS A 89 -12.13 -6.99 4.91
CA CYS A 89 -10.81 -6.77 5.53
C CYS A 89 -9.78 -6.26 4.52
N ALA A 90 -9.83 -6.76 3.28
CA ALA A 90 -8.94 -6.30 2.21
C ALA A 90 -9.24 -4.84 1.82
N ILE A 91 -10.51 -4.45 1.80
CA ILE A 91 -10.93 -3.06 1.61
C ILE A 91 -10.41 -2.19 2.75
N GLU A 92 -10.65 -2.55 4.00
CA GLU A 92 -10.18 -1.78 5.16
C GLU A 92 -8.65 -1.61 5.15
N ARG A 93 -7.91 -2.68 4.85
CA ARG A 93 -6.46 -2.62 4.71
C ARG A 93 -6.02 -1.69 3.58
N TRP A 94 -6.72 -1.71 2.44
CA TRP A 94 -6.46 -0.77 1.34
C TRP A 94 -6.67 0.67 1.80
N GLU A 95 -7.77 0.98 2.49
CA GLU A 95 -8.06 2.33 2.95
C GLU A 95 -7.02 2.84 3.95
N SER A 96 -6.55 1.98 4.87
CA SER A 96 -5.43 2.29 5.77
C SER A 96 -4.13 2.59 5.00
N ALA A 97 -3.92 1.94 3.85
CA ALA A 97 -2.77 2.17 2.97
C ALA A 97 -3.01 3.21 1.87
N SER A 98 -4.15 3.93 1.87
CA SER A 98 -4.53 4.84 0.77
C SER A 98 -3.54 5.99 0.54
N PHE A 99 -2.74 6.35 1.55
CA PHE A 99 -1.66 7.33 1.41
C PHE A 99 -0.48 6.82 0.54
N LEU A 100 -0.40 5.52 0.27
CA LEU A 100 0.53 4.89 -0.68
C LEU A 100 -0.16 4.52 -2.01
N LEU A 101 -1.40 4.03 -1.91
CA LEU A 101 -2.09 3.39 -3.04
C LEU A 101 -3.04 4.33 -3.78
N GLY A 102 -3.29 5.51 -3.22
CA GLY A 102 -4.33 6.42 -3.66
C GLY A 102 -5.73 6.01 -3.18
N SER A 103 -6.62 7.01 -3.13
CA SER A 103 -8.04 6.78 -2.87
C SER A 103 -8.74 6.26 -4.12
N VAL A 104 -9.64 5.30 -3.93
CA VAL A 104 -10.56 4.84 -4.98
C VAL A 104 -11.79 5.74 -4.99
N ASN A 105 -11.87 6.65 -5.97
CA ASN A 105 -13.11 7.38 -6.20
C ASN A 105 -14.17 6.38 -6.70
N SER A 106 -15.22 6.17 -5.91
CA SER A 106 -16.41 5.39 -6.30
C SER A 106 -17.37 6.23 -7.12
#